data_AF-A0A1A9AGH3-F1
#
_entry.id   AF-A0A1A9AGH3-F1
#
_cell.length_a   1.000
_cell.length_b   1.000
_cell.length_c   1.000
_cell.angle_alpha   90.00
_cell.angle_beta   90.00
_cell.angle_gamma   90.00
#
_symmetry.space_group_name_H-M   'P 1'
#
loop_
_entity.id
_entity.type
_entity.pdbx_description
1 polymer ?
#
loop_
_entity_poly.entity_id
_entity_poly.type
_entity_poly.pdbx_seq_one_letter_code
_entity_poly.pdbx_strand_id
1 'polypeptide(L)'
;MKEIKEEEQIPSKFYRELNIKADPSRLNGLSTTYSIINSFCNYSSVKTLLAKSLRNIELIRENYVDSATKRCRDVNYWFDKETETIQSEGERNSVSSCAISLFNEIKWKKQDPHGICKREKSIHATHERELRKNLDDFCEIRNNLRCTMLEGFNECSMYNNYIQKKKVDFLGKKNLCKDNSCKIDDKCKLANMDITFPSINCHELHNVKKEEQKEHITRNYSSLEIGFFLILSFLAFFLIFLFLSKMTPLGSLIRNYLIRRNLIKKKINEEEYDELLQYSFDSEPPDTVSRGYYVDYASLRN
;
A
#
# COMPACT_ATOMS: atom_id res chain seq x y z
N MET A 1 8.49 -16.07 3.39
CA MET A 1 7.17 -16.71 3.59
C MET A 1 6.36 -16.50 2.32
N LYS A 2 5.72 -17.54 1.78
CA LYS A 2 4.92 -17.42 0.54
C LYS A 2 3.67 -16.60 0.85
N GLU A 3 3.35 -15.57 0.08
CA GLU A 3 2.15 -14.75 0.31
C GLU A 3 0.93 -15.38 -0.36
N ILE A 4 -0.26 -15.16 0.21
CA ILE A 4 -1.52 -15.54 -0.43
C ILE A 4 -1.72 -14.65 -1.67
N LYS A 5 -1.78 -15.29 -2.83
CA LYS A 5 -1.99 -14.64 -4.12
C LYS A 5 -3.46 -14.57 -4.46
N GLU A 6 -4.03 -13.36 -4.45
CA GLU A 6 -5.45 -13.13 -4.74
C GLU A 6 -5.79 -13.31 -6.22
N GLU A 7 -4.83 -13.08 -7.11
CA GLU A 7 -4.95 -13.24 -8.56
C GLU A 7 -5.15 -14.70 -8.99
N GLU A 8 -4.75 -15.64 -8.13
CA GLU A 8 -4.92 -17.09 -8.31
C GLU A 8 -6.26 -17.59 -7.72
N GLN A 9 -7.00 -16.74 -7.00
CA GLN A 9 -8.27 -17.09 -6.36
C GLN A 9 -9.46 -17.01 -7.33
N ILE A 10 -10.57 -17.66 -6.94
CA ILE A 10 -11.79 -17.78 -7.75
C ILE A 10 -12.36 -16.41 -8.19
N PRO A 11 -12.49 -15.39 -7.31
CA PRO A 11 -12.95 -14.07 -7.75
C PRO A 11 -12.16 -13.51 -8.94
N SER A 12 -10.84 -13.46 -8.81
CA SER A 12 -9.95 -12.89 -9.84
C SER A 12 -10.01 -13.69 -11.13
N LYS A 13 -10.07 -15.02 -11.05
CA LYS A 13 -10.26 -15.91 -12.20
C LYS A 13 -11.58 -15.60 -12.92
N PHE A 14 -12.68 -15.52 -12.18
CA PHE A 14 -14.00 -15.25 -12.74
C PHE A 14 -14.06 -13.88 -13.43
N TYR A 15 -13.52 -12.81 -12.80
CA TYR A 15 -13.50 -11.48 -13.43
C TYR A 15 -12.69 -11.43 -14.74
N ARG A 16 -11.63 -12.24 -14.86
CA ARG A 16 -10.92 -12.39 -16.15
C ARG A 16 -11.81 -13.05 -17.18
N GLU A 17 -12.56 -14.08 -16.80
CA GLU A 17 -13.50 -14.75 -17.69
C GLU A 17 -14.59 -13.79 -18.17
N LEU A 18 -15.14 -12.92 -17.32
CA LEU A 18 -16.22 -12.00 -17.69
C LEU A 18 -15.88 -11.08 -18.87
N ASN A 19 -14.59 -10.81 -19.10
CA ASN A 19 -14.12 -9.92 -20.15
C ASN A 19 -13.80 -10.62 -21.48
N ILE A 20 -13.93 -11.95 -21.53
CA ILE A 20 -13.77 -12.73 -22.77
C ILE A 20 -14.82 -12.26 -23.79
N LYS A 21 -14.39 -12.08 -25.04
CA LYS A 21 -15.27 -11.66 -26.14
C LYS A 21 -16.34 -12.72 -26.39
N ALA A 22 -17.54 -12.26 -26.75
CA ALA A 22 -18.63 -13.11 -27.19
C ALA A 22 -19.14 -12.62 -28.54
N ASP A 23 -19.46 -13.56 -29.43
CA ASP A 23 -20.05 -13.25 -30.74
C ASP A 23 -21.51 -12.75 -30.56
N PRO A 24 -21.85 -11.55 -31.06
CA PRO A 24 -23.23 -11.04 -31.05
C PRO A 24 -24.25 -11.97 -31.71
N SER A 25 -23.83 -12.83 -32.65
CA SER A 25 -24.73 -13.81 -33.31
C SER A 25 -25.40 -14.77 -32.31
N ARG A 26 -24.79 -14.98 -31.13
CA ARG A 26 -25.35 -15.82 -30.06
C ARG A 26 -26.71 -15.33 -29.56
N LEU A 27 -26.99 -14.04 -29.70
CA LEU A 27 -28.28 -13.46 -29.33
C LEU A 27 -29.43 -13.97 -30.21
N ASN A 28 -29.14 -14.46 -31.44
CA ASN A 28 -30.15 -15.02 -32.34
C ASN A 28 -30.79 -16.32 -31.80
N GLY A 29 -30.12 -17.00 -30.85
CA GLY A 29 -30.66 -18.19 -30.21
C GLY A 29 -31.69 -17.90 -29.11
N LEU A 30 -31.90 -16.63 -28.77
CA LEU A 30 -32.89 -16.20 -27.79
C LEU A 30 -34.29 -16.21 -28.41
N SER A 31 -35.30 -16.54 -27.61
CA SER A 31 -36.69 -16.58 -28.05
C SER A 31 -37.30 -15.17 -28.07
N THR A 32 -38.22 -14.86 -27.17
CA THR A 32 -38.89 -13.56 -27.09
C THR A 32 -37.90 -12.41 -26.87
N THR A 33 -36.80 -12.62 -26.15
CA THR A 33 -35.80 -11.57 -25.92
C THR A 33 -35.11 -11.11 -27.20
N TYR A 34 -34.95 -11.98 -28.19
CA TYR A 34 -34.32 -11.59 -29.46
C TYR A 34 -35.08 -10.45 -30.15
N SER A 35 -36.41 -10.56 -30.22
CA SER A 35 -37.27 -9.51 -30.77
C SER A 35 -37.13 -8.20 -30.01
N ILE A 36 -37.09 -8.25 -28.66
CA ILE A 36 -36.89 -7.08 -27.81
C ILE A 36 -35.54 -6.42 -28.11
N ILE A 37 -34.47 -7.21 -28.18
CA ILE A 37 -33.12 -6.70 -28.46
C ILE A 37 -33.07 -6.00 -29.83
N ASN A 38 -33.67 -6.59 -30.87
CA ASN A 38 -33.68 -5.98 -32.21
C ASN A 38 -34.61 -4.78 -32.34
N SER A 39 -35.65 -4.66 -31.52
CA SER A 39 -36.52 -3.49 -31.53
C SER A 39 -35.93 -2.32 -30.75
N PHE A 40 -35.30 -2.60 -29.60
CA PHE A 40 -34.95 -1.56 -28.63
C PHE A 40 -33.44 -1.33 -28.45
N CYS A 41 -32.58 -2.29 -28.84
CA CYS A 41 -31.14 -2.29 -28.56
C CYS A 41 -30.29 -2.44 -29.82
N ASN A 42 -30.46 -1.51 -30.76
CA ASN A 42 -29.85 -1.59 -32.09
C ASN A 42 -28.39 -1.14 -32.18
N TYR A 43 -27.84 -0.58 -31.11
CA TYR A 43 -26.43 -0.20 -31.07
C TYR A 43 -25.52 -1.45 -31.02
N SER A 44 -24.49 -1.48 -31.88
CA SER A 44 -23.56 -2.62 -32.00
C SER A 44 -22.82 -2.92 -30.69
N SER A 45 -22.39 -1.87 -29.99
CA SER A 45 -21.78 -1.92 -28.66
C SER A 45 -22.73 -2.53 -27.62
N VAL A 46 -24.02 -2.17 -27.64
CA VAL A 46 -25.04 -2.77 -26.76
C VAL A 46 -25.23 -4.25 -27.07
N LYS A 47 -25.35 -4.64 -28.35
CA LYS A 47 -25.43 -6.06 -28.74
C LYS A 47 -24.21 -6.84 -28.30
N THR A 48 -23.01 -6.24 -28.40
CA THR A 48 -21.77 -6.85 -27.91
C THR A 48 -21.78 -7.05 -26.40
N LEU A 49 -22.23 -6.05 -25.62
CA LEU A 49 -22.36 -6.15 -24.17
C LEU A 49 -23.39 -7.21 -23.76
N LEU A 50 -24.54 -7.25 -24.41
CA LEU A 50 -25.60 -8.24 -24.16
C LEU A 50 -25.11 -9.66 -24.50
N ALA A 51 -24.38 -9.85 -25.60
CA ALA A 51 -23.82 -11.15 -25.96
C ALA A 51 -22.78 -11.64 -24.94
N LYS A 52 -21.91 -10.74 -24.44
CA LYS A 52 -21.01 -11.06 -23.33
C LYS A 52 -21.79 -11.44 -22.07
N SER A 53 -22.86 -10.70 -21.77
CA SER A 53 -23.71 -10.95 -20.59
C SER A 53 -24.40 -12.31 -20.66
N LEU A 54 -24.94 -12.67 -21.83
CA LEU A 54 -25.50 -14.00 -22.09
C LEU A 54 -24.49 -15.10 -21.76
N ARG A 55 -23.29 -15.00 -22.37
CA ARG A 55 -22.20 -15.95 -22.16
C ARG A 55 -21.76 -16.01 -20.68
N ASN A 56 -21.71 -14.87 -20.00
CA ASN A 56 -21.29 -14.78 -18.60
C ASN A 56 -22.30 -15.42 -17.64
N ILE A 57 -23.60 -15.33 -17.92
CA ILE A 57 -24.63 -15.99 -17.12
C ILE A 57 -24.67 -17.49 -17.42
N GLU A 58 -24.47 -17.90 -18.68
CA GLU A 58 -24.33 -19.32 -19.03
C GLU A 58 -23.11 -19.98 -18.38
N LEU A 59 -21.98 -19.26 -18.30
CA LEU A 59 -20.79 -19.72 -17.58
C LEU A 59 -21.09 -20.09 -16.13
N ILE A 60 -21.99 -19.36 -15.47
CA ILE A 60 -22.42 -19.69 -14.10
C ILE A 60 -23.12 -21.04 -14.07
N ARG A 61 -23.97 -21.31 -15.06
CA ARG A 61 -24.68 -22.58 -15.20
C ARG A 61 -23.72 -23.76 -15.30
N GLU A 62 -22.65 -23.59 -16.06
CA GLU A 62 -21.72 -24.65 -16.42
C GLU A 62 -20.69 -24.90 -15.32
N ASN A 63 -20.11 -23.83 -14.77
CA ASN A 63 -18.87 -23.93 -13.98
C ASN A 63 -19.01 -23.48 -12.52
N TYR A 64 -20.11 -22.81 -12.15
CA TYR A 64 -20.22 -22.15 -10.85
C TYR A 64 -21.58 -22.36 -10.16
N VAL A 65 -22.19 -23.53 -10.35
CA VAL A 65 -23.50 -23.88 -9.78
C VAL A 65 -23.58 -23.61 -8.27
N ASP A 66 -22.58 -24.08 -7.52
CA ASP A 66 -22.55 -23.97 -6.05
C ASP A 66 -22.29 -22.54 -5.54
N SER A 67 -21.82 -21.64 -6.40
CA SER A 67 -21.56 -20.23 -6.07
C SER A 67 -22.42 -19.26 -6.88
N ALA A 68 -23.50 -19.75 -7.50
CA ALA A 68 -24.29 -18.99 -8.46
C ALA A 68 -24.77 -17.65 -7.92
N THR A 69 -25.29 -17.61 -6.68
CA THR A 69 -25.74 -16.36 -6.03
C THR A 69 -24.64 -15.30 -6.00
N LYS A 70 -23.40 -15.69 -5.64
CA LYS A 70 -22.26 -14.78 -5.63
C LYS A 70 -21.88 -14.35 -7.04
N ARG A 71 -21.80 -15.30 -7.98
CA ARG A 71 -21.48 -14.99 -9.37
C ARG A 71 -22.50 -14.08 -10.04
N CYS A 72 -23.77 -14.19 -9.68
CA CYS A 72 -24.80 -13.25 -10.15
C CYS A 72 -24.56 -11.83 -9.62
N ARG A 73 -24.07 -11.65 -8.40
CA ARG A 73 -23.65 -10.34 -7.90
C ARG A 73 -22.43 -9.82 -8.66
N ASP A 74 -21.44 -10.67 -8.93
CA ASP A 74 -20.25 -10.32 -9.73
C ASP A 74 -20.64 -9.86 -11.14
N VAL A 75 -21.53 -10.60 -11.81
CA VAL A 75 -22.03 -10.28 -13.15
C VAL A 75 -22.82 -8.97 -13.14
N ASN A 76 -23.70 -8.75 -12.14
CA ASN A 76 -24.42 -7.48 -12.03
C ASN A 76 -23.48 -6.29 -11.81
N TYR A 77 -22.48 -6.43 -10.94
CA TYR A 77 -21.45 -5.40 -10.73
C TYR A 77 -20.66 -5.13 -12.01
N TRP A 78 -20.19 -6.18 -12.69
CA TRP A 78 -19.44 -6.05 -13.94
C TRP A 78 -20.29 -5.37 -15.01
N PHE A 79 -21.56 -5.77 -15.15
CA PHE A 79 -22.49 -5.21 -16.12
C PHE A 79 -22.74 -3.71 -15.87
N ASP A 80 -22.95 -3.32 -14.62
CA ASP A 80 -23.09 -1.91 -14.23
C ASP A 80 -21.85 -1.11 -14.64
N LYS A 81 -20.65 -1.64 -14.35
CA LYS A 81 -19.38 -1.00 -14.70
C LYS A 81 -19.18 -0.86 -16.22
N GLU A 82 -19.48 -1.89 -17.01
CA GLU A 82 -19.40 -1.81 -18.47
C GLU A 82 -20.40 -0.80 -19.04
N THR A 83 -21.61 -0.75 -18.49
CA THR A 83 -22.65 0.20 -18.92
C THR A 83 -22.27 1.66 -18.66
N GLU A 84 -21.48 1.92 -17.61
CA GLU A 84 -20.95 3.27 -17.32
C GLU A 84 -19.93 3.77 -18.35
N THR A 85 -19.26 2.86 -19.06
CA THR A 85 -18.30 3.23 -20.11
C THR A 85 -18.97 3.72 -21.39
N ILE A 86 -20.26 3.43 -21.57
CA ILE A 86 -21.05 3.86 -22.72
C ILE A 86 -21.29 5.37 -22.60
N GLN A 87 -20.78 6.16 -23.55
CA GLN A 87 -20.84 7.63 -23.50
C GLN A 87 -22.23 8.17 -23.88
N SER A 88 -22.87 7.59 -24.89
CA SER A 88 -24.18 8.04 -25.39
C SER A 88 -25.29 7.70 -24.39
N GLU A 89 -26.03 8.72 -23.93
CA GLU A 89 -27.15 8.53 -23.01
C GLU A 89 -28.27 7.70 -23.63
N GLY A 90 -28.61 7.95 -24.91
CA GLY A 90 -29.61 7.16 -25.63
C GLY A 90 -29.23 5.69 -25.76
N GLU A 91 -27.95 5.42 -26.01
CA GLU A 91 -27.42 4.06 -26.03
C GLU A 91 -27.49 3.40 -24.65
N ARG A 92 -27.02 4.11 -23.61
CA ARG A 92 -27.06 3.62 -22.23
C ARG A 92 -28.48 3.30 -21.76
N ASN A 93 -29.45 4.15 -22.12
CA ASN A 93 -30.85 3.96 -21.77
C ASN A 93 -31.45 2.72 -22.45
N SER A 94 -31.02 2.39 -23.68
CA SER A 94 -31.47 1.18 -24.37
C SER A 94 -31.05 -0.11 -23.63
N VAL A 95 -29.85 -0.11 -23.02
CA VAL A 95 -29.27 -1.28 -22.34
C VAL A 95 -30.20 -1.84 -21.26
N SER A 96 -30.83 -0.97 -20.46
CA SER A 96 -31.55 -1.38 -19.25
C SER A 96 -32.69 -2.36 -19.55
N SER A 97 -33.56 -2.05 -20.52
CA SER A 97 -34.74 -2.87 -20.84
C SER A 97 -34.36 -4.22 -21.45
N CYS A 98 -33.36 -4.24 -22.33
CA CYS A 98 -32.87 -5.48 -22.94
C CYS A 98 -32.12 -6.36 -21.93
N ALA A 99 -31.35 -5.75 -21.01
CA ALA A 99 -30.64 -6.48 -19.97
C ALA A 99 -31.60 -7.21 -19.03
N ILE A 100 -32.70 -6.56 -18.61
CA ILE A 100 -33.71 -7.20 -17.76
C ILE A 100 -34.30 -8.43 -18.47
N SER A 101 -34.69 -8.27 -19.74
CA SER A 101 -35.26 -9.36 -20.55
C SER A 101 -34.27 -10.53 -20.70
N LEU A 102 -33.01 -10.22 -21.03
CA LEU A 102 -31.94 -11.19 -21.18
C LEU A 102 -31.68 -11.99 -19.91
N PHE A 103 -31.51 -11.32 -18.76
CA PHE A 103 -31.23 -12.00 -17.49
C PHE A 103 -32.37 -12.95 -17.10
N ASN A 104 -33.62 -12.55 -17.35
CA ASN A 104 -34.79 -13.37 -17.04
C ASN A 104 -34.98 -14.58 -17.96
N GLU A 105 -34.48 -14.52 -19.20
CA GLU A 105 -34.58 -15.65 -20.15
C GLU A 105 -33.66 -16.81 -19.78
N ILE A 106 -32.51 -16.54 -19.16
CA ILE A 106 -31.48 -17.54 -18.89
C ILE A 106 -31.83 -18.29 -17.60
N LYS A 107 -32.27 -19.55 -17.74
CA LYS A 107 -32.82 -20.38 -16.66
C LYS A 107 -31.98 -21.62 -16.35
N TRP A 108 -32.07 -22.21 -15.16
CA TRP A 108 -31.39 -23.50 -14.89
C TRP A 108 -31.94 -24.63 -15.75
N LYS A 109 -33.27 -24.67 -15.90
CA LYS A 109 -34.02 -25.62 -16.72
C LYS A 109 -35.09 -24.87 -17.50
N LYS A 110 -35.55 -25.42 -18.63
CA LYS A 110 -36.56 -24.76 -19.51
C LYS A 110 -37.80 -24.25 -18.76
N GLN A 111 -38.24 -24.99 -17.73
CA GLN A 111 -39.44 -24.68 -16.95
C GLN A 111 -39.18 -23.95 -15.63
N ASP A 112 -37.93 -23.58 -15.33
CA ASP A 112 -37.62 -22.91 -14.06
C ASP A 112 -38.25 -21.51 -14.03
N PRO A 113 -39.12 -21.20 -13.05
CA PRO A 113 -39.63 -19.84 -12.88
C PRO A 113 -38.54 -18.91 -12.32
N HIS A 114 -37.48 -19.45 -11.73
CA HIS A 114 -36.35 -18.70 -11.22
C HIS A 114 -35.21 -18.74 -12.26
N GLY A 115 -34.93 -17.59 -12.89
CA GLY A 115 -33.74 -17.46 -13.73
C GLY A 115 -32.46 -17.71 -12.93
N ILE A 116 -31.33 -17.92 -13.62
CA ILE A 116 -30.03 -18.10 -12.96
C ILE A 116 -29.66 -16.84 -12.18
N CYS A 117 -29.68 -15.71 -12.87
CA CYS A 117 -29.40 -14.40 -12.32
C CYS A 117 -30.55 -13.46 -12.62
N LYS A 118 -30.96 -12.68 -11.62
CA LYS A 118 -31.83 -11.53 -11.84
C LYS A 118 -30.97 -10.30 -12.09
N ARG A 119 -31.45 -9.42 -12.97
CA ARG A 119 -30.83 -8.13 -13.20
C ARG A 119 -31.12 -7.21 -12.02
N GLU A 120 -30.09 -6.84 -11.28
CA GLU A 120 -30.17 -5.97 -10.11
C GLU A 120 -29.22 -4.77 -10.30
N LYS A 121 -29.78 -3.62 -10.70
CA LYS A 121 -28.99 -2.40 -10.82
C LYS A 121 -28.62 -1.90 -9.44
N SER A 122 -27.33 -1.63 -9.23
CA SER A 122 -26.90 -1.13 -7.94
C SER A 122 -27.42 0.29 -7.69
N ILE A 123 -27.89 0.53 -6.47
CA ILE A 123 -28.34 1.83 -5.98
C ILE A 123 -27.21 2.67 -5.36
N HIS A 124 -26.02 2.08 -5.21
CA HIS A 124 -24.90 2.67 -4.49
C HIS A 124 -24.01 3.50 -5.42
N ALA A 125 -23.28 4.46 -4.85
CA ALA A 125 -22.29 5.24 -5.58
C ALA A 125 -21.11 4.36 -6.06
N THR A 126 -20.38 4.79 -7.09
CA THR A 126 -19.28 3.98 -7.69
C THR A 126 -18.24 3.50 -6.69
N HIS A 127 -17.72 4.37 -5.83
CA HIS A 127 -16.73 4.01 -4.81
C HIS A 127 -17.26 2.99 -3.80
N GLU A 128 -18.54 3.11 -3.43
CA GLU A 128 -19.20 2.22 -2.50
C GLU A 128 -19.48 0.85 -3.13
N ARG A 129 -19.85 0.81 -4.41
CA ARG A 129 -20.00 -0.44 -5.18
C ARG A 129 -18.68 -1.19 -5.31
N GLU A 130 -17.61 -0.47 -5.61
CA GLU A 130 -16.27 -1.05 -5.68
C GLU A 130 -15.84 -1.61 -4.32
N LEU A 131 -16.10 -0.89 -3.23
CA LEU A 131 -15.80 -1.37 -1.89
C LEU A 131 -16.63 -2.60 -1.50
N ARG A 132 -17.94 -2.61 -1.82
CA ARG A 132 -18.83 -3.78 -1.64
C ARG A 132 -18.34 -4.98 -2.42
N LYS A 133 -17.93 -4.81 -3.68
CA LYS A 133 -17.34 -5.86 -4.51
C LYS A 133 -16.08 -6.44 -3.86
N ASN A 134 -15.15 -5.58 -3.47
CA ASN A 134 -13.90 -6.00 -2.85
C ASN A 134 -14.16 -6.75 -1.53
N LEU A 135 -15.16 -6.32 -0.76
CA LEU A 135 -15.57 -6.99 0.47
C LEU A 135 -16.13 -8.40 0.19
N ASP A 136 -17.03 -8.54 -0.79
CA ASP A 136 -17.60 -9.83 -1.19
C ASP A 136 -16.51 -10.80 -1.64
N ASP A 137 -15.57 -10.34 -2.48
CA ASP A 137 -14.41 -11.13 -2.94
C ASP A 137 -13.51 -11.55 -1.78
N PHE A 138 -13.20 -10.64 -0.86
CA PHE A 138 -12.43 -10.96 0.34
C PHE A 138 -13.13 -12.04 1.17
N CYS A 139 -14.44 -11.93 1.39
CA CYS A 139 -15.20 -12.89 2.18
C CYS A 139 -15.21 -14.28 1.54
N GLU A 140 -15.31 -14.36 0.20
CA GLU A 140 -15.16 -15.62 -0.53
C GLU A 140 -13.76 -16.21 -0.35
N ILE A 141 -12.70 -15.42 -0.57
CA ILE A 141 -11.31 -15.87 -0.40
C ILE A 141 -11.08 -16.36 1.03
N ARG A 142 -11.45 -15.55 2.03
CA ARG A 142 -11.35 -15.90 3.45
C ARG A 142 -12.01 -17.25 3.74
N ASN A 143 -13.24 -17.47 3.25
CA ASN A 143 -13.97 -18.70 3.51
C ASN A 143 -13.26 -19.91 2.87
N ASN A 144 -12.76 -19.76 1.64
CA ASN A 144 -12.02 -20.82 0.95
C ASN A 144 -10.69 -21.15 1.65
N LEU A 145 -9.92 -20.13 2.04
CA LEU A 145 -8.65 -20.32 2.75
C LEU A 145 -8.87 -20.94 4.12
N ARG A 146 -9.98 -20.62 4.80
CA ARG A 146 -10.32 -21.23 6.09
C ARG A 146 -10.51 -22.74 5.99
N CYS A 147 -10.98 -23.25 4.85
CA CYS A 147 -11.14 -24.68 4.62
C CYS A 147 -9.83 -25.43 4.34
N THR A 148 -8.76 -24.72 3.94
CA THR A 148 -7.53 -25.37 3.43
C THR A 148 -6.26 -25.01 4.20
N MET A 149 -6.19 -23.82 4.80
CA MET A 149 -4.97 -23.29 5.42
C MET A 149 -4.93 -23.44 6.94
N LEU A 150 -5.91 -24.10 7.56
CA LEU A 150 -5.94 -24.32 9.01
C LEU A 150 -5.38 -25.69 9.43
N GLU A 151 -4.80 -26.45 8.50
CA GLU A 151 -4.27 -27.78 8.77
C GLU A 151 -2.90 -27.74 9.47
N GLY A 152 -2.08 -26.74 9.16
CA GLY A 152 -0.74 -26.56 9.71
C GLY A 152 -0.55 -25.20 10.37
N PHE A 153 0.37 -25.14 11.34
CA PHE A 153 0.63 -23.92 12.12
C PHE A 153 1.12 -22.76 11.23
N ASN A 154 2.01 -23.04 10.27
CA ASN A 154 2.56 -22.02 9.39
C ASN A 154 1.48 -21.46 8.44
N GLU A 155 0.64 -22.34 7.90
CA GLU A 155 -0.48 -22.00 7.03
C GLU A 155 -1.53 -21.19 7.81
N CYS A 156 -1.82 -21.57 9.06
CA CYS A 156 -2.71 -20.82 9.94
C CYS A 156 -2.16 -19.42 10.23
N SER A 157 -0.85 -19.32 10.48
CA SER A 157 -0.17 -18.03 10.67
C SER A 157 -0.24 -17.16 9.39
N MET A 158 -0.03 -17.76 8.22
CA MET A 158 -0.20 -17.09 6.92
C MET A 158 -1.64 -16.60 6.72
N TYR A 159 -2.64 -17.41 7.06
CA TYR A 159 -4.05 -17.02 7.05
C TYR A 159 -4.29 -15.78 7.92
N ASN A 160 -3.86 -15.80 9.18
CA ASN A 160 -4.04 -14.66 10.09
C ASN A 160 -3.37 -13.38 9.55
N ASN A 161 -2.17 -13.48 9.00
CA ASN A 161 -1.47 -12.34 8.40
C ASN A 161 -2.27 -11.74 7.24
N TYR A 162 -2.85 -12.59 6.38
CA TYR A 162 -3.75 -12.13 5.32
C TYR A 162 -5.00 -11.43 5.86
N ILE A 163 -5.64 -12.00 6.88
CA ILE A 163 -6.82 -11.37 7.50
C ILE A 163 -6.49 -10.01 8.10
N GLN A 164 -5.37 -9.89 8.83
CA GLN A 164 -4.97 -8.61 9.43
C GLN A 164 -4.62 -7.56 8.38
N LYS A 165 -3.88 -7.94 7.32
CA LYS A 165 -3.58 -7.04 6.20
C LYS A 165 -4.88 -6.49 5.59
N LYS A 166 -5.85 -7.36 5.31
CA LYS A 166 -7.14 -6.95 4.76
C LYS A 166 -7.96 -6.12 5.74
N LYS A 167 -7.95 -6.44 7.03
CA LYS A 167 -8.62 -5.65 8.07
C LYS A 167 -8.16 -4.18 8.03
N VAL A 168 -6.84 -3.95 7.95
CA VAL A 168 -6.25 -2.62 7.85
C VAL A 168 -6.67 -1.92 6.55
N ASP A 169 -6.60 -2.61 5.41
CA ASP A 169 -6.99 -2.05 4.11
C ASP A 169 -8.46 -1.59 4.09
N PHE A 170 -9.38 -2.38 4.66
CA PHE A 170 -10.80 -2.03 4.72
C PHE A 170 -11.09 -0.96 5.78
N LEU A 171 -10.34 -0.92 6.88
CA LEU A 171 -10.49 0.12 7.89
C LEU A 171 -10.22 1.51 7.31
N GLY A 172 -9.18 1.66 6.49
CA GLY A 172 -8.85 2.92 5.80
C GLY A 172 -9.91 3.38 4.79
N LYS A 173 -10.80 2.48 4.36
CA LYS A 173 -11.85 2.74 3.35
C LYS A 173 -13.26 2.74 3.96
N LYS A 174 -13.41 2.49 5.26
CA LYS A 174 -14.70 2.27 5.92
C LYS A 174 -15.66 3.45 5.78
N ASN A 175 -15.12 4.67 5.76
CA ASN A 175 -15.88 5.92 5.59
C ASN A 175 -16.59 6.05 4.23
N LEU A 176 -16.22 5.24 3.24
CA LEU A 176 -16.88 5.19 1.93
C LEU A 176 -18.25 4.51 1.97
N CYS A 177 -18.58 3.82 3.07
CA CYS A 177 -19.86 3.13 3.26
C CYS A 177 -20.80 4.00 4.09
N LYS A 178 -21.95 4.40 3.51
CA LYS A 178 -22.99 5.15 4.22
C LYS A 178 -23.88 4.21 5.02
N ASP A 179 -24.19 4.54 6.27
CA ASP A 179 -25.28 3.92 7.05
C ASP A 179 -25.35 2.37 6.99
N ASN A 180 -24.19 1.70 7.11
CA ASN A 180 -24.05 0.23 7.03
C ASN A 180 -24.34 -0.40 5.66
N SER A 181 -24.32 0.39 4.60
CA SER A 181 -24.57 -0.08 3.25
C SER A 181 -23.58 -1.13 2.77
N CYS A 182 -22.36 -1.22 3.32
CA CYS A 182 -21.39 -2.26 3.02
C CYS A 182 -21.64 -3.55 3.83
N LYS A 183 -22.75 -4.19 3.50
CA LYS A 183 -23.19 -5.49 4.01
C LYS A 183 -23.49 -6.42 2.82
N ILE A 184 -22.83 -7.57 2.78
CA ILE A 184 -23.16 -8.66 1.85
C ILE A 184 -24.10 -9.64 2.55
N ASP A 185 -23.70 -10.08 3.74
CA ASP A 185 -24.50 -10.90 4.66
C ASP A 185 -24.10 -10.58 6.12
N ASP A 186 -24.60 -11.34 7.09
CA ASP A 186 -24.29 -11.09 8.50
C ASP A 186 -22.87 -11.43 8.93
N LYS A 187 -22.15 -12.28 8.18
CA LYS A 187 -20.75 -12.67 8.38
C LYS A 187 -19.77 -11.88 7.50
N CYS A 188 -20.30 -11.02 6.63
CA CYS A 188 -19.55 -10.23 5.66
C CYS A 188 -20.09 -8.80 5.60
N LYS A 189 -19.71 -7.96 6.58
CA LYS A 189 -20.14 -6.56 6.69
C LYS A 189 -19.12 -5.70 7.43
N LEU A 190 -18.84 -4.49 6.92
CA LEU A 190 -17.86 -3.58 7.55
C LEU A 190 -18.35 -2.96 8.87
N ALA A 191 -19.65 -3.03 9.15
CA ALA A 191 -20.21 -2.65 10.44
C ALA A 191 -19.66 -3.52 11.58
N ASN A 192 -19.41 -4.82 11.32
CA ASN A 192 -18.84 -5.75 12.28
C ASN A 192 -17.53 -6.33 11.72
N MET A 193 -16.45 -5.59 11.96
CA MET A 193 -15.11 -5.91 11.46
C MET A 193 -14.54 -7.18 12.14
N ASP A 194 -14.89 -7.49 13.37
CA ASP A 194 -14.31 -8.64 14.07
C ASP A 194 -14.88 -9.96 13.56
N ILE A 195 -16.18 -9.99 13.22
CA ILE A 195 -16.78 -11.14 12.53
C ILE A 195 -16.25 -11.26 11.09
N THR A 196 -16.09 -10.14 10.40
CA THR A 196 -15.66 -10.13 9.00
C THR A 196 -14.18 -10.49 8.86
N PHE A 197 -13.33 -10.04 9.78
CA PHE A 197 -11.89 -10.26 9.80
C PHE A 197 -11.47 -11.03 11.06
N PRO A 198 -11.87 -12.31 11.18
CA PRO A 198 -11.61 -13.10 12.38
C PRO A 198 -10.14 -13.52 12.46
N SER A 199 -9.55 -13.35 13.64
CA SER A 199 -8.23 -13.91 13.96
C SER A 199 -8.41 -15.30 14.59
N ILE A 200 -7.54 -16.25 14.26
CA ILE A 200 -7.57 -17.62 14.78
C ILE A 200 -6.36 -17.83 15.70
N ASN A 201 -6.57 -18.45 16.86
CA ASN A 201 -5.45 -18.81 17.74
C ASN A 201 -4.74 -20.07 17.23
N CYS A 202 -3.75 -19.91 16.35
CA CYS A 202 -3.03 -21.04 15.74
C CYS A 202 -2.24 -21.89 16.75
N HIS A 203 -1.76 -21.29 17.85
CA HIS A 203 -1.07 -22.04 18.90
C HIS A 203 -1.99 -23.03 19.59
N GLU A 204 -3.18 -22.57 19.97
CA GLU A 204 -4.22 -23.40 20.56
C GLU A 204 -4.73 -24.44 19.58
N LEU A 205 -4.99 -24.06 18.33
CA LEU A 205 -5.48 -24.97 17.29
C LEU A 205 -4.54 -26.16 17.06
N HIS A 206 -3.24 -25.95 17.12
CA HIS A 206 -2.24 -26.98 16.83
C HIS A 206 -1.54 -27.55 18.08
N ASN A 207 -2.04 -27.23 19.29
CA ASN A 207 -1.42 -27.61 20.56
C ASN A 207 0.08 -27.28 20.65
N VAL A 208 0.51 -26.27 19.88
CA VAL A 208 1.86 -25.75 19.95
C VAL A 208 1.87 -24.89 21.20
N LYS A 209 2.51 -25.38 22.25
CA LYS A 209 2.83 -24.54 23.41
C LYS A 209 3.40 -23.26 22.82
N LYS A 210 2.90 -22.11 23.27
CA LYS A 210 3.72 -20.90 23.18
C LYS A 210 4.97 -21.27 23.97
N GLU A 211 5.98 -21.82 23.30
CA GLU A 211 7.34 -21.51 23.69
C GLU A 211 7.28 -20.02 23.91
N GLU A 212 7.78 -19.57 25.05
CA GLU A 212 8.14 -18.19 25.20
C GLU A 212 9.18 -17.91 24.11
N GLN A 213 8.72 -17.72 22.86
CA GLN A 213 9.17 -16.65 22.03
C GLN A 213 9.07 -15.47 22.99
N LYS A 214 10.17 -15.23 23.70
CA LYS A 214 10.67 -13.90 23.87
C LYS A 214 10.45 -13.30 22.50
N GLU A 215 9.31 -12.63 22.35
CA GLU A 215 9.21 -11.52 21.43
C GLU A 215 10.58 -10.87 21.54
N HIS A 216 11.25 -10.69 20.42
CA HIS A 216 12.19 -9.60 20.38
C HIS A 216 11.28 -8.40 20.65
N ILE A 217 11.08 -8.08 21.93
CA ILE A 217 10.27 -6.97 22.37
C ILE A 217 11.10 -5.83 21.81
N THR A 218 10.75 -5.34 20.64
CA THR A 218 10.86 -3.91 20.38
C THR A 218 9.97 -3.32 21.45
N ARG A 219 10.53 -3.18 22.65
CA ARG A 219 9.98 -2.33 23.70
C ARG A 219 9.98 -1.00 22.99
N ASN A 220 8.82 -0.60 22.50
CA ASN A 220 8.58 0.78 22.20
C ASN A 220 8.75 1.45 23.55
N TYR A 221 9.97 1.92 23.81
CA TYR A 221 10.33 2.59 25.03
C TYR A 221 9.26 3.66 25.25
N SER A 222 8.71 3.70 26.46
CA SER A 222 7.80 4.79 26.82
C SER A 222 8.50 6.12 26.52
N SER A 223 7.78 7.15 26.11
CA SER A 223 8.33 8.49 25.91
C SER A 223 9.13 8.98 27.12
N LEU A 224 8.78 8.49 28.32
CA LEU A 224 9.51 8.73 29.57
C LEU A 224 10.85 7.99 29.65
N GLU A 225 10.91 6.74 29.17
CA GLU A 225 12.15 5.95 29.11
C GLU A 225 13.12 6.52 28.07
N ILE A 226 12.62 6.91 26.89
CA ILE A 226 13.43 7.60 25.87
C ILE A 226 14.00 8.91 26.43
N GLY A 227 13.17 9.70 27.12
CA GLY A 227 13.60 10.92 27.79
C GLY A 227 14.71 10.68 28.82
N PHE A 228 14.59 9.62 29.62
CA PHE A 228 15.59 9.24 30.61
C PHE A 228 16.94 8.88 29.96
N PHE A 229 16.94 8.11 28.87
CA PHE A 229 18.18 7.75 28.15
C PHE A 229 18.87 8.93 27.48
N LEU A 230 18.10 9.89 26.94
CA LEU A 230 18.65 11.12 26.37
C LEU A 230 19.34 11.95 27.46
N ILE A 231 18.71 12.12 28.62
CA ILE A 231 19.28 12.88 29.74
C ILE A 231 20.58 12.22 30.23
N LEU A 232 20.58 10.90 30.45
CA LEU A 232 21.77 10.15 30.86
C LEU A 232 22.92 10.27 29.86
N SER A 233 22.59 10.22 28.57
CA SER A 233 23.58 10.36 27.49
C SER A 233 24.18 11.76 27.47
N PHE A 234 23.36 12.82 27.59
CA PHE A 234 23.85 14.19 27.70
C PHE A 234 24.74 14.40 28.94
N LEU A 235 24.37 13.80 30.07
CA LEU A 235 25.14 13.90 31.32
C LEU A 235 26.49 13.20 31.20
N ALA A 236 26.52 12.01 30.58
CA ALA A 236 27.75 11.29 30.30
C ALA A 236 28.68 12.08 29.35
N PHE A 237 28.14 12.62 28.26
CA PHE A 237 28.90 13.47 27.34
C PHE A 237 29.43 14.72 28.04
N PHE A 238 28.62 15.39 28.86
CA PHE A 238 29.05 16.57 29.61
C PHE A 238 30.21 16.25 30.57
N LEU A 239 30.16 15.12 31.27
CA LEU A 239 31.25 14.67 32.13
C LEU A 239 32.53 14.36 31.35
N ILE A 240 32.40 13.77 30.16
CA ILE A 240 33.55 13.54 29.25
C ILE A 240 34.14 14.89 28.80
N PHE A 241 33.32 15.86 28.41
CA PHE A 241 33.79 17.20 28.05
C PHE A 241 34.50 17.89 29.21
N LEU A 242 33.98 17.81 30.43
CA LEU A 242 34.64 18.35 31.62
C LEU A 242 36.00 17.66 31.85
N PHE A 243 36.06 16.33 31.74
CA PHE A 243 37.30 15.58 31.89
C PHE A 243 38.33 15.98 30.82
N LEU A 244 37.91 16.07 29.56
CA LEU A 244 38.75 16.53 28.45
C LEU A 244 39.19 17.99 28.65
N SER A 245 38.32 18.86 29.15
CA SER A 245 38.67 20.27 29.42
C SER A 245 39.72 20.42 30.53
N LYS A 246 39.73 19.50 31.49
CA LYS A 246 40.67 19.48 32.61
C LYS A 246 41.99 18.81 32.26
N MET A 247 41.98 17.78 31.40
CA MET A 247 43.16 16.96 31.06
C MET A 247 43.85 17.35 29.75
N THR A 248 43.21 18.16 28.91
CA THR A 248 43.80 18.67 27.67
C THR A 248 44.20 20.13 27.89
N PRO A 249 45.42 20.59 27.52
CA PRO A 249 45.81 22.00 27.66
C PRO A 249 45.15 22.85 26.54
N LEU A 250 43.82 22.74 26.39
CA LEU A 250 43.02 23.48 25.41
C LEU A 250 43.09 24.98 25.68
N GLY A 251 43.30 25.40 26.93
CA GLY A 251 43.52 26.81 27.27
C GLY A 251 44.76 27.42 26.60
N SER A 252 45.88 26.69 26.52
CA SER A 252 47.10 27.20 25.86
C SER A 252 46.97 27.18 24.35
N LEU A 253 46.23 26.21 23.78
CA LEU A 253 45.94 26.14 22.34
C LEU A 253 44.98 27.23 21.89
N ILE A 254 43.92 27.52 22.65
CA ILE A 254 43.01 28.64 22.37
C ILE A 254 43.76 29.97 22.51
N ARG A 255 44.60 30.14 23.54
CA ARG A 255 45.44 31.33 23.69
C ARG A 255 46.42 31.48 22.53
N ASN A 256 47.07 30.40 22.09
CA ASN A 256 47.97 30.42 20.95
C ASN A 256 47.24 30.68 19.63
N TYR A 257 46.03 30.17 19.45
CA TYR A 257 45.20 30.45 18.28
C TYR A 257 44.77 31.92 18.24
N LEU A 258 44.33 32.49 19.37
CA LEU A 258 43.99 33.91 19.48
C LEU A 258 45.21 34.83 19.29
N ILE A 259 46.37 34.48 19.85
CA ILE A 259 47.63 35.21 19.63
C ILE A 259 48.03 35.15 18.15
N ARG A 260 48.00 33.97 17.53
CA ARG A 260 48.30 33.82 16.09
C ARG A 260 47.34 34.63 15.22
N ARG A 261 46.05 34.65 15.55
CA ARG A 261 45.05 35.43 14.82
C ARG A 261 45.28 36.94 14.96
N ASN A 262 45.66 37.42 16.14
CA ASN A 262 46.03 38.81 16.35
C ASN A 262 47.34 39.19 15.64
N LEU A 263 48.33 38.30 15.60
CA LEU A 263 49.57 38.51 14.82
C LEU A 263 49.30 38.56 13.31
N ILE A 264 48.43 37.68 12.79
CA ILE A 264 48.02 37.70 11.37
C ILE A 264 47.28 39.00 11.04
N LYS A 265 46.35 39.45 11.89
CA LYS A 265 45.70 40.76 11.70
C LYS A 265 46.69 41.92 11.71
N LYS A 266 47.70 41.89 12.58
CA LYS A 266 48.72 42.93 12.64
C LYS A 266 49.59 42.93 11.38
N LYS A 267 49.98 41.75 10.87
CA LYS A 267 50.74 41.60 9.63
C LYS A 267 49.99 42.02 8.37
N ILE A 268 48.69 41.71 8.27
CA ILE A 268 47.85 42.14 7.13
C ILE A 268 47.73 43.68 7.11
N ASN A 269 47.58 44.30 8.28
CA ASN A 269 47.58 45.77 8.35
C ASN A 269 48.96 46.36 8.02
N GLU A 270 50.06 45.70 8.36
CA GLU A 270 51.43 46.14 8.02
C GLU A 270 51.73 45.98 6.52
N GLU A 271 51.33 44.85 5.90
CA GLU A 271 51.44 44.59 4.46
C GLU A 271 50.55 45.53 3.61
N GLU A 272 49.38 45.95 4.11
CA GLU A 272 48.53 46.95 3.43
C GLU A 272 49.16 48.35 3.41
N TYR A 273 49.98 48.70 4.41
CA TYR A 273 50.77 49.95 4.40
C TYR A 273 52.05 49.81 3.55
N ASP A 274 52.70 48.65 3.55
CA ASP A 274 53.92 48.40 2.76
C ASP A 274 53.63 48.26 1.26
N GLU A 275 52.54 47.61 0.83
CA GLU A 275 52.11 47.56 -0.59
C GLU A 275 51.76 48.96 -1.15
N LEU A 276 51.30 49.89 -0.29
CA LEU A 276 51.01 51.28 -0.64
C LEU A 276 52.28 52.12 -0.81
N LEU A 277 53.40 51.72 -0.20
CA LEU A 277 54.72 52.36 -0.31
C LEU A 277 55.59 51.75 -1.42
N GLN A 278 55.38 50.47 -1.76
CA GLN A 278 56.23 49.72 -2.70
C GLN A 278 55.96 50.01 -4.18
N TYR A 279 54.90 50.78 -4.51
CA TYR A 279 54.64 51.29 -5.85
C TYR A 279 55.54 52.49 -6.26
N SER A 280 56.45 52.95 -5.38
CA SER A 280 57.16 54.22 -5.53
C SER A 280 58.65 54.14 -5.95
N PHE A 281 59.30 52.98 -6.05
CA PHE A 281 60.75 52.96 -6.34
C PHE A 281 61.17 51.77 -7.23
N ASP A 282 61.18 52.01 -8.54
CA ASP A 282 62.02 51.28 -9.49
C ASP A 282 63.50 51.66 -9.28
N SER A 283 64.40 50.65 -9.25
CA SER A 283 65.66 50.56 -10.00
C SER A 283 66.81 49.84 -9.26
N GLU A 284 67.10 48.62 -9.73
CA GLU A 284 68.42 47.98 -9.96
C GLU A 284 69.46 47.69 -8.81
N PRO A 285 70.38 46.70 -9.02
CA PRO A 285 70.90 45.71 -8.03
C PRO A 285 72.38 46.04 -7.60
N PRO A 286 73.30 45.14 -7.14
CA PRO A 286 73.28 43.69 -6.81
C PRO A 286 74.09 43.20 -5.56
N ASP A 287 74.03 41.89 -5.32
CA ASP A 287 75.08 40.92 -4.89
C ASP A 287 75.61 40.73 -3.43
N THR A 288 75.50 39.45 -2.99
CA THR A 288 76.50 38.57 -2.31
C THR A 288 76.66 38.45 -0.76
N VAL A 289 76.40 37.21 -0.28
CA VAL A 289 77.25 36.32 0.59
C VAL A 289 77.31 36.46 2.15
N SER A 290 76.82 35.40 2.81
CA SER A 290 77.32 34.59 3.98
C SER A 290 77.94 35.22 5.26
N ARG A 291 77.47 34.73 6.45
CA ARG A 291 78.31 34.28 7.60
C ARG A 291 77.46 33.66 8.75
N GLY A 292 77.96 32.58 9.38
CA GLY A 292 77.40 31.94 10.60
C GLY A 292 78.21 32.24 11.87
N TYR A 293 77.87 31.66 13.04
CA TYR A 293 78.76 31.21 14.17
C TYR A 293 77.96 30.58 15.36
N TYR A 294 78.68 29.82 16.21
CA TYR A 294 78.32 28.76 17.21
C TYR A 294 78.05 29.22 18.67
N VAL A 295 77.51 28.32 19.53
CA VAL A 295 77.42 28.46 21.02
C VAL A 295 77.69 27.12 21.75
N ASP A 296 78.29 27.22 22.96
CA ASP A 296 78.93 26.19 23.81
C ASP A 296 78.08 25.70 25.03
N TYR A 297 78.52 24.63 25.73
CA TYR A 297 77.86 24.05 26.93
C TYR A 297 78.81 23.82 28.13
N ALA A 298 78.28 23.82 29.37
CA ALA A 298 78.83 23.10 30.53
C ALA A 298 77.78 22.78 31.61
N SER A 299 78.09 21.79 32.44
CA SER A 299 77.21 20.79 33.06
C SER A 299 76.98 20.90 34.58
N LEU A 300 75.96 20.14 35.01
CA LEU A 300 75.33 19.82 36.30
C LEU A 300 76.19 19.55 37.57
N ARG A 301 75.54 19.76 38.73
CA ARG A 301 75.69 19.02 40.02
C ARG A 301 74.67 17.85 40.03
N ASN A 302 74.91 16.71 40.67
CA ASN A 302 75.44 16.49 42.01
C ASN A 302 76.63 15.55 42.06
#